data_AF-A0ABD6IZ40-F1
#
_entry.id   AF-A0ABD6IZ40-F1
#
_cell.length_a   1.000
_cell.length_b   1.000
_cell.length_c   1.000
_cell.angle_alpha   90.00
_cell.angle_beta   90.00
_cell.angle_gamma   90.00
#
_symmetry.space_group_name_H-M   'P 1'
#
loop_
_entity.id
_entity.type
_entity.pdbx_description
1 polymer ?
#
loop_
_entity_poly.entity_id
_entity_poly.type
_entity_poly.pdbx_seq_one_letter_code
_entity_poly.pdbx_strand_id
1 'polypeptide(L)' 'MLSPHFTAESSSDGLVERDFTVGDIPGVLWSPASGGDRAPLVLMGHGGG' A
#
# COMPACT_ATOMS: atom_id res chain seq x y z
N MET A 1 -2.28 -7.61 17.11
CA MET A 1 -2.36 -6.45 16.19
C MET A 1 -2.43 -7.00 14.78
N LEU A 2 -3.37 -6.53 13.94
CA LEU A 2 -3.42 -6.91 12.53
C LEU A 2 -2.39 -6.07 11.77
N SER A 3 -1.34 -6.70 11.29
CA SER A 3 -0.37 -6.10 10.37
C SER A 3 -0.80 -6.36 8.93
N PRO A 4 -0.54 -5.43 7.98
CA PRO A 4 -0.82 -5.67 6.59
C PRO A 4 -0.01 -6.86 6.06
N HIS A 5 -0.68 -7.75 5.33
CA HIS A 5 -0.06 -8.87 4.61
C HIS A 5 -0.02 -8.54 3.13
N PHE A 6 1.18 -8.37 2.55
CA PHE A 6 1.32 -8.13 1.12
C PHE A 6 1.02 -9.38 0.31
N THR A 7 0.27 -9.23 -0.78
CA THR A 7 -0.21 -10.32 -1.63
C THR A 7 0.32 -10.25 -3.06
N ALA A 8 0.67 -9.06 -3.53
CA ALA A 8 1.27 -8.82 -4.84
C ALA A 8 2.17 -7.58 -4.78
N GLU A 9 3.12 -7.50 -5.70
CA GLU A 9 4.00 -6.35 -5.89
C GLU A 9 4.23 -6.10 -7.37
N SER A 10 4.16 -4.84 -7.79
CA SER A 10 4.48 -4.38 -9.12
C SER A 10 5.25 -3.06 -9.05
N SER A 11 5.98 -2.71 -10.11
CA SER A 11 6.65 -1.42 -10.22
C SER A 11 6.49 -0.83 -11.61
N SER A 12 6.24 0.47 -11.66
CA SER A 12 6.17 1.26 -12.89
C SER A 12 6.53 2.71 -12.58
N ASP A 13 7.21 3.38 -13.51
CA ASP A 13 7.46 4.83 -13.44
C ASP A 13 8.08 5.33 -12.12
N GLY A 14 8.94 4.50 -11.51
CA GLY A 14 9.60 4.83 -10.24
C GLY A 14 8.71 4.69 -9.00
N LEU A 15 7.53 4.07 -9.13
CA LEU A 15 6.65 3.69 -8.04
C LEU A 15 6.65 2.16 -7.86
N VAL A 16 6.51 1.73 -6.62
CA VAL A 16 6.22 0.36 -6.22
C VAL A 16 4.80 0.32 -5.68
N GLU A 17 4.00 -0.55 -6.23
CA GLU A 17 2.63 -0.85 -5.83
C GLU A 17 2.61 -2.20 -5.12
N ARG A 18 2.06 -2.23 -3.91
CA ARG A 18 1.95 -3.45 -3.10
C ARG A 18 0.53 -3.65 -2.63
N ASP A 19 -0.13 -4.67 -3.19
CA ASP A 19 -1.43 -5.12 -2.72
C ASP A 19 -1.27 -5.72 -1.34
N PHE A 20 -2.20 -5.43 -0.44
CA PHE A 20 -2.21 -6.00 0.90
C PHE A 20 -3.61 -6.29 1.41
N THR A 21 -3.68 -7.12 2.44
CA THR A 21 -4.88 -7.30 3.26
C THR A 21 -4.61 -6.97 4.73
N VAL A 22 -5.59 -6.37 5.40
CA VAL A 22 -5.64 -6.22 6.87
C VAL A 22 -6.90 -6.93 7.35
N GLY A 23 -6.75 -8.16 7.84
CA GLY A 23 -7.88 -9.08 7.94
C GLY A 23 -8.44 -9.35 6.55
N ASP A 24 -9.74 -9.15 6.38
CA ASP A 24 -10.42 -9.33 5.08
C ASP A 24 -10.54 -8.04 4.25
N ILE A 25 -9.92 -6.95 4.72
CA ILE A 25 -9.99 -5.64 4.06
C ILE A 25 -8.81 -5.51 3.09
N PRO A 26 -9.04 -5.44 1.76
CA PRO A 26 -7.98 -5.22 0.78
C PRO A 26 -7.56 -3.76 0.75
N GLY A 27 -6.31 -3.52 0.38
CA GLY A 27 -5.76 -2.20 0.12
C GLY A 27 -4.53 -2.30 -0.77
N VAL A 28 -4.03 -1.13 -1.16
CA VAL A 28 -2.82 -1.02 -1.97
C VAL A 28 -1.93 0.07 -1.39
N LEU A 29 -0.63 -0.21 -1.28
CA LEU A 29 0.38 0.72 -0.82
C LEU A 29 1.23 1.14 -2.01
N TRP A 30 1.23 2.43 -2.31
CA TRP A 30 2.17 3.04 -3.25
C TRP A 30 3.34 3.66 -2.51
N SER A 31 4.55 3.43 -3.01
CA SER A 31 5.77 4.03 -2.47
C SER A 31 6.79 4.30 -3.58
N PRO A 32 7.72 5.26 -3.42
CA PRO A 32 8.81 5.42 -4.36
C PRO A 32 9.69 4.16 -4.44
N ALA A 33 10.11 3.78 -5.65
CA ALA A 33 10.93 2.60 -5.89
C ALA A 33 12.34 2.71 -5.32
N SER A 34 12.85 3.93 -5.13
CA SER A 34 14.12 4.17 -4.42
C SER A 34 14.07 3.78 -2.95
N GLY A 35 12.89 3.44 -2.43
CA GLY A 35 12.61 3.47 -1.00
C GLY A 35 12.51 4.91 -0.51
N GLY A 36 11.76 5.09 0.57
CA GLY A 36 11.71 6.34 1.32
C GLY A 36 12.16 6.07 2.75
N ASP A 37 12.96 7.00 3.30
CA ASP A 37 13.06 7.17 4.74
C ASP A 37 11.67 7.41 5.35
N ARG A 38 11.60 7.52 6.68
CA ARG A 38 10.33 7.78 7.39
C ARG A 38 9.61 9.00 6.79
N ALA A 39 8.56 8.71 6.02
CA ALA A 39 7.76 9.70 5.29
C ALA A 39 6.33 9.73 5.86
N PRO A 40 5.60 10.83 5.68
CA PRO A 40 4.17 10.85 5.98
C PRO A 40 3.42 9.83 5.11
N LEU A 41 2.45 9.14 5.71
CA LEU A 41 1.54 8.24 5.01
C LEU A 41 0.20 8.94 4.80
N VAL A 42 -0.28 8.96 3.56
CA VAL A 42 -1.64 9.38 3.23
C VAL A 42 -2.51 8.13 3.12
N LEU A 43 -3.59 8.08 3.89
CA LEU A 43 -4.56 6.99 3.85
C LEU A 43 -5.86 7.49 3.22
N MET A 44 -6.35 6.77 2.20
CA MET A 44 -7.59 7.08 1.50
C MET A 44 -8.45 5.82 1.42
N GLY A 45 -9.74 5.96 1.73
CA GLY A 45 -10.74 4.92 1.53
C GLY A 45 -11.58 5.23 0.29
N HIS A 46 -11.97 4.19 -0.45
CA HIS A 46 -13.02 4.32 -1.47
C HIS A 46 -14.35 4.72 -0.82
N GLY A 47 -15.12 5.60 -1.46
CA GLY A 47 -16.49 5.93 -1.02
C GLY A 47 -17.50 4.84 -1.41
N GLY A 48 -18.76 4.97 -0.99
CA GLY A 48 -19.83 4.02 -1.37
C GLY A 48 -20.47 3.34 -0.16
N GLY A 49 -21.11 4.15 0.69
CA GLY A 49 -21.68 3.73 1.98
C GLY A 49 -22.66 2.56 1.93
#